data_AF-A0A838UIX0-F1
#
_entry.id   AF-A0A838UIX0-F1
#
_cell.length_a   1.000
_cell.length_b   1.000
_cell.length_c   1.000
_cell.angle_alpha   90.00
_cell.angle_beta   90.00
_cell.angle_gamma   90.00
#
_symmetry.space_group_name_H-M   'P 1'
#
loop_
_entity.id
_entity.type
_entity.pdbx_description
1 polymer ?
#
loop_
_entity_poly.entity_id
_entity_poly.type
_entity_poly.pdbx_seq_one_letter_code
_entity_poly.pdbx_strand_id
1 'polypeptide(L)'
;YQTTYIMADGTQVVTEWQSSESSQIYINSPFTQHTFSFLAEGDFVGSVDNIFLKMRYLDDVNHIDQQTDFTFTAANQSKDWTIPVIASGKGQITYSGVVSYKGHTKEELPPATTDRDLIEFGPPNQVIISVTPDATLIDFNQVRIVKVDVAYKDEANNIDMKHEFLLKAGATTAPSWTFYARDRGKTSYTYATTFYMGTTPPTVVQSPPATSSDTDLILMMPS
;
A
#
# COMPACT_ATOMS: atom_id res chain seq x y z
N TYR A 1 5.99 26.54 39.20
CA TYR A 1 4.62 26.04 39.43
C TYR A 1 4.46 24.69 38.73
N GLN A 2 3.51 23.88 39.18
CA GLN A 2 3.08 22.63 38.56
C GLN A 2 1.55 22.68 38.48
N THR A 3 0.97 22.10 37.43
CA THR A 3 -0.47 22.08 37.25
C THR A 3 -1.00 20.66 37.28
N THR A 4 -2.07 20.45 38.04
CA THR A 4 -2.87 19.23 38.00
C THR A 4 -4.21 19.55 37.36
N TYR A 5 -4.50 18.91 36.24
CA TYR A 5 -5.78 18.98 35.57
C TYR A 5 -6.64 17.81 36.05
N ILE A 6 -7.85 18.11 36.54
CA ILE A 6 -8.84 17.10 36.92
C ILE A 6 -9.87 17.07 35.80
N MET A 7 -9.97 15.93 35.12
CA MET A 7 -10.87 15.73 33.99
C MET A 7 -12.29 15.42 34.48
N ALA A 8 -13.27 15.53 33.58
CA ALA A 8 -14.68 15.28 33.91
C ALA A 8 -14.96 13.85 34.38
N ASP A 9 -14.14 12.88 33.96
CA ASP A 9 -14.20 11.48 34.38
C ASP A 9 -13.43 11.19 35.69
N GLY A 10 -12.82 12.22 36.29
CA GLY A 10 -12.04 12.12 37.53
C GLY A 10 -10.57 11.75 37.33
N THR A 11 -10.10 11.52 36.10
CA THR A 11 -8.68 11.31 35.82
C THR A 11 -7.87 12.59 36.08
N GLN A 12 -6.60 12.41 36.42
CA GLN A 12 -5.70 13.53 36.71
C GLN A 12 -4.50 13.52 35.77
N VAL A 13 -4.22 14.67 35.17
CA VAL A 13 -3.02 14.90 34.38
C VAL A 13 -2.15 15.89 35.15
N VAL A 14 -0.93 15.47 35.49
CA VAL A 14 0.05 16.30 36.18
C VAL A 14 1.13 16.71 35.20
N THR A 15 1.37 18.01 35.06
CA THR A 15 2.43 18.52 34.18
C THR A 15 3.80 18.49 34.85
N GLU A 16 4.86 18.61 34.05
CA GLU A 16 6.19 18.91 34.57
C GLU A 16 6.25 20.26 35.29
N TRP A 17 7.26 20.42 36.15
CA TRP A 17 7.54 21.68 36.83
C TRP A 17 7.97 22.76 35.84
N GLN A 18 7.38 23.96 35.97
CA GLN A 18 7.72 25.14 35.17
C GLN A 18 8.17 26.30 36.06
N SER A 19 9.13 27.10 35.60
CA SER A 19 9.56 28.33 36.28
C SER A 19 8.93 29.56 35.61
N SER A 20 8.52 30.54 36.42
CA SER A 20 8.02 31.82 35.93
C SER A 20 8.41 32.93 36.89
N GLU A 21 8.89 34.05 36.34
CA GLU A 21 9.22 35.28 37.08
C GLU A 21 8.12 36.36 36.92
N SER A 22 7.03 36.01 36.22
CA SER A 22 5.89 36.90 36.01
C SER A 22 4.99 36.96 37.25
N SER A 23 4.38 38.13 37.47
CA SER A 23 3.34 38.32 38.50
C SER A 23 2.02 37.61 38.19
N GLN A 24 1.86 37.12 36.95
CA GLN A 24 0.72 36.33 36.49
C GLN A 24 1.21 35.02 35.84
N ILE A 25 0.54 33.92 36.17
CA ILE A 25 0.78 32.60 35.58
C ILE A 25 -0.38 32.28 34.64
N TYR A 26 -0.06 31.96 33.39
CA TYR A 26 -1.02 31.50 32.39
C TYR A 26 -1.00 29.97 32.35
N ILE A 27 -2.14 29.36 32.62
CA ILE A 27 -2.32 27.91 32.62
C ILE A 27 -3.00 27.52 31.30
N ASN A 28 -2.23 27.00 30.36
CA ASN A 28 -2.73 26.56 29.05
C ASN A 28 -3.21 25.11 29.10
N SER A 29 -4.19 24.75 28.28
CA SER A 29 -4.57 23.33 28.10
C SER A 29 -3.32 22.46 27.87
N PRO A 30 -3.18 21.33 28.59
CA PRO A 30 -2.06 20.42 28.37
C PRO A 30 -2.25 19.58 27.09
N PHE A 31 -3.44 19.65 26.48
CA PHE A 31 -3.81 18.87 25.30
C PHE A 31 -3.46 19.61 24.01
N THR A 32 -2.83 18.88 23.10
CA THR A 32 -2.62 19.24 21.70
C THR A 32 -3.35 18.24 20.81
N GLN A 33 -3.83 18.68 19.66
CA GLN A 33 -4.40 17.76 18.66
C GLN A 33 -3.25 17.04 17.96
N HIS A 34 -3.34 15.71 17.87
CA HIS A 34 -2.43 14.87 17.10
C HIS A 34 -3.23 14.08 16.09
N THR A 35 -2.70 13.94 14.87
CA THR A 35 -3.40 13.28 13.77
C THR A 35 -2.62 12.06 13.32
N PHE A 36 -3.30 10.91 13.32
CA PHE A 36 -2.82 9.66 12.73
C PHE A 36 -3.48 9.46 11.38
N SER A 37 -2.69 9.21 10.34
CA SER A 37 -3.16 8.96 8.98
C SER A 37 -3.12 7.48 8.67
N PHE A 38 -4.24 6.94 8.21
CA PHE A 38 -4.42 5.54 7.88
C PHE A 38 -4.55 5.42 6.36
N LEU A 39 -3.68 4.63 5.74
CA LEU A 39 -3.66 4.39 4.30
C LEU A 39 -3.87 2.89 4.01
N ALA A 40 -4.96 2.59 3.31
CA ALA A 40 -5.30 1.24 2.89
C ALA A 40 -4.70 0.92 1.51
N GLU A 41 -3.89 -0.13 1.45
CA GLU A 41 -3.27 -0.66 0.24
C GLU A 41 -3.97 -1.96 -0.22
N GLY A 42 -3.96 -2.20 -1.53
CA GLY A 42 -4.55 -3.40 -2.12
C GLY A 42 -5.24 -3.12 -3.45
N ASP A 43 -5.60 -4.19 -4.15
CA ASP A 43 -6.36 -4.09 -5.39
C ASP A 43 -7.87 -3.88 -5.12
N PHE A 44 -8.27 -2.64 -4.81
CA PHE A 44 -9.69 -2.27 -4.64
C PHE A 44 -10.51 -2.29 -5.95
N VAL A 45 -9.85 -2.40 -7.10
CA VAL A 45 -10.51 -2.44 -8.41
C VAL A 45 -10.93 -3.87 -8.72
N GLY A 46 -10.03 -4.84 -8.61
CA GLY A 46 -10.26 -6.23 -8.98
C GLY A 46 -10.62 -7.16 -7.81
N SER A 47 -10.02 -7.00 -6.63
CA SER A 47 -10.02 -8.04 -5.59
C SER A 47 -10.69 -7.63 -4.27
N VAL A 48 -10.24 -6.51 -3.69
CA VAL A 48 -10.71 -5.99 -2.42
C VAL A 48 -12.01 -5.22 -2.63
N ASP A 49 -13.04 -5.55 -1.86
CA ASP A 49 -14.28 -4.78 -1.81
C ASP A 49 -14.13 -3.63 -0.80
N ASN A 50 -13.82 -3.98 0.44
CA ASN A 50 -13.59 -3.03 1.52
C ASN A 50 -12.65 -3.61 2.60
N ILE A 51 -12.05 -2.72 3.40
CA ILE A 51 -11.30 -3.11 4.61
C ILE A 51 -11.94 -2.39 5.78
N PHE A 52 -12.40 -3.15 6.77
CA PHE A 52 -12.86 -2.63 8.05
C PHE A 52 -11.71 -2.69 9.06
N LEU A 53 -11.45 -1.59 9.75
CA LEU A 53 -10.37 -1.46 10.72
C LEU A 53 -10.94 -0.94 12.04
N LYS A 54 -10.51 -1.53 13.16
CA LYS A 54 -10.66 -0.99 14.52
C LYS A 54 -9.29 -0.58 15.02
N MET A 55 -9.22 0.58 15.66
CA MET A 55 -7.98 1.14 16.18
C MET A 55 -8.18 1.69 17.58
N ARG A 56 -7.14 1.58 18.38
CA ARG A 56 -7.08 2.07 19.76
C ARG A 56 -5.76 2.81 19.96
N TYR A 57 -5.84 4.05 20.41
CA TYR A 57 -4.71 4.79 20.96
C TYR A 57 -4.72 4.57 22.47
N LEU A 58 -3.59 4.13 23.02
CA LEU A 58 -3.42 3.93 24.45
C LEU A 58 -2.14 4.63 24.92
N ASP A 59 -2.29 5.57 25.85
CA ASP A 59 -1.23 6.19 26.63
C ASP A 59 -1.52 5.96 28.12
N ASP A 60 -0.93 4.88 28.66
CA ASP A 60 -1.15 4.47 30.05
C ASP A 60 -0.64 5.49 31.07
N VAL A 61 0.42 6.24 30.73
CA VAL A 61 1.04 7.23 31.63
C VAL A 61 0.10 8.41 31.83
N ASN A 62 -0.55 8.82 30.75
CA ASN A 62 -1.46 9.95 30.74
C ASN A 62 -2.93 9.54 30.89
N HIS A 63 -3.21 8.24 31.06
CA HIS A 63 -4.55 7.66 31.14
C HIS A 63 -5.44 8.03 29.95
N ILE A 64 -4.87 8.13 28.74
CA ILE A 64 -5.62 8.39 27.51
C ILE A 64 -5.87 7.07 26.81
N ASP A 65 -7.15 6.71 26.68
CA ASP A 65 -7.61 5.58 25.88
C ASP A 65 -8.68 6.07 24.91
N GLN A 66 -8.39 5.99 23.62
CA GLN A 66 -9.30 6.40 22.56
C GLN A 66 -9.47 5.25 21.58
N GLN A 67 -10.68 5.06 21.07
CA GLN A 67 -10.98 4.01 20.10
C GLN A 67 -11.82 4.59 18.97
N THR A 68 -11.58 4.10 17.77
CA THR A 68 -12.42 4.40 16.60
C THR A 68 -12.39 3.24 15.61
N ASP A 69 -13.25 3.32 14.60
CA ASP A 69 -13.30 2.36 13.52
C ASP A 69 -13.52 3.06 12.18
N PHE A 70 -12.96 2.44 11.14
CA PHE A 70 -12.99 2.95 9.78
C PHE A 70 -13.32 1.83 8.80
N THR A 71 -14.04 2.19 7.74
CA THR A 71 -14.17 1.35 6.55
C THR A 71 -13.52 2.06 5.36
N PHE A 72 -12.62 1.36 4.70
CA PHE A 72 -11.87 1.80 3.54
C PHE A 72 -12.43 1.13 2.29
N THR A 73 -12.53 1.89 1.20
CA THR A 73 -13.11 1.45 -0.09
C THR A 73 -12.29 2.03 -1.24
N ALA A 74 -12.57 1.60 -2.48
CA ALA A 74 -11.95 2.19 -3.67
C ALA A 74 -12.06 3.74 -3.74
N ALA A 75 -13.14 4.32 -3.20
CA ALA A 75 -13.37 5.76 -3.21
C ALA A 75 -12.67 6.50 -2.05
N ASN A 76 -12.35 5.79 -0.96
CA ASN A 76 -11.80 6.36 0.27
C ASN A 76 -10.77 5.38 0.85
N GLN A 77 -9.54 5.46 0.34
CA GLN A 77 -8.42 4.62 0.76
C GLN A 77 -7.59 5.24 1.89
N SER A 78 -7.80 6.52 2.19
CA SER A 78 -7.15 7.20 3.31
C SER A 78 -8.16 7.79 4.28
N LYS A 79 -7.82 7.79 5.57
CA LYS A 79 -8.57 8.46 6.62
C LYS A 79 -7.64 8.99 7.70
N ASP A 80 -8.01 10.14 8.24
CA ASP A 80 -7.31 10.76 9.36
C ASP A 80 -8.12 10.58 10.65
N TRP A 81 -7.42 10.27 11.74
CA TRP A 81 -7.96 10.25 13.08
C TRP A 81 -7.22 11.25 13.95
N THR A 82 -7.91 12.33 14.29
CA THR A 82 -7.38 13.38 15.16
C THR A 82 -7.90 13.18 16.58
N ILE A 83 -6.98 13.10 17.54
CA ILE A 83 -7.30 12.97 18.97
C ILE A 83 -6.51 13.98 19.82
N PRO A 84 -7.07 14.38 20.98
CA PRO A 84 -6.29 15.12 21.96
C PRO A 84 -5.24 14.22 22.62
N VAL A 85 -3.99 14.66 22.62
CA VAL A 85 -2.86 14.02 23.31
C VAL A 85 -2.15 15.02 24.21
N ILE A 86 -1.30 14.54 25.12
CA ILE A 86 -0.37 15.38 25.87
C ILE A 86 0.98 15.34 25.15
N ALA A 87 1.63 16.49 24.98
CA ALA A 87 2.83 16.63 24.13
C ALA A 87 4.03 15.75 24.56
N SER A 88 4.09 15.31 25.81
CA SER A 88 5.09 14.36 26.32
C SER A 88 4.65 12.90 26.29
N GLY A 89 3.44 12.63 25.79
CA GLY A 89 2.84 11.30 25.73
C GLY A 89 3.61 10.35 24.82
N LYS A 90 3.56 9.06 25.15
CA LYS A 90 4.18 7.96 24.39
C LYS A 90 3.14 6.90 24.04
N GLY A 91 1.94 7.37 23.69
CA GLY A 91 0.86 6.45 23.37
C GLY A 91 1.14 5.65 22.10
N GLN A 92 0.57 4.46 22.04
CA GLN A 92 0.71 3.55 20.90
C GLN A 92 -0.66 3.30 20.27
N ILE A 93 -0.66 3.14 18.95
CA ILE A 93 -1.81 2.71 18.18
C ILE A 93 -1.77 1.19 18.07
N THR A 94 -2.83 0.52 18.52
CA THR A 94 -3.10 -0.87 18.16
C THR A 94 -4.26 -0.91 17.18
N TYR A 95 -4.09 -1.62 16.07
CA TYR A 95 -5.14 -1.78 15.06
C TYR A 95 -5.31 -3.24 14.64
N SER A 96 -6.53 -3.62 14.28
CA SER A 96 -6.89 -4.91 13.71
C SER A 96 -8.13 -4.76 12.84
N GLY A 97 -8.46 -5.75 12.03
CA GLY A 97 -9.54 -5.57 11.07
C GLY A 97 -9.95 -6.80 10.29
N VAL A 98 -10.78 -6.56 9.29
CA VAL A 98 -11.25 -7.58 8.34
C VAL A 98 -11.20 -7.01 6.94
N VAL A 99 -10.56 -7.74 6.04
CA VAL A 99 -10.59 -7.49 4.60
C VAL A 99 -11.73 -8.28 4.01
N SER A 100 -12.65 -7.60 3.31
CA SER A 100 -13.72 -8.22 2.54
C SER A 100 -13.37 -8.18 1.06
N TYR A 101 -13.47 -9.33 0.39
CA TYR A 101 -13.20 -9.45 -1.03
C TYR A 101 -14.49 -9.42 -1.85
N LYS A 102 -14.39 -9.02 -3.12
CA LYS A 102 -15.53 -9.01 -4.06
C LYS A 102 -16.13 -10.40 -4.31
N GLY A 103 -15.36 -11.46 -4.05
CA GLY A 103 -15.81 -12.85 -4.06
C GLY A 103 -16.56 -13.28 -2.79
N HIS A 104 -16.96 -12.34 -1.92
CA HIS A 104 -17.64 -12.56 -0.64
C HIS A 104 -16.86 -13.39 0.40
N THR A 105 -15.57 -13.59 0.19
CA THR A 105 -14.66 -14.12 1.20
C THR A 105 -14.16 -13.01 2.11
N LYS A 106 -13.73 -13.39 3.31
CA LYS A 106 -13.18 -12.47 4.32
C LYS A 106 -11.89 -13.03 4.86
N GLU A 107 -11.00 -12.13 5.23
CA GLU A 107 -9.73 -12.46 5.86
C GLU A 107 -9.45 -11.49 7.01
N GLU A 108 -8.94 -12.02 8.12
CA GLU A 108 -8.62 -11.21 9.28
C GLU A 108 -7.30 -10.47 9.07
N LEU A 109 -7.30 -9.19 9.43
CA LEU A 109 -6.08 -8.41 9.62
C LEU A 109 -5.68 -8.57 11.09
N PRO A 110 -4.60 -9.30 11.40
CA PRO A 110 -4.21 -9.57 12.77
C PRO A 110 -3.85 -8.27 13.50
N PRO A 111 -3.98 -8.23 14.84
CA PRO A 111 -3.58 -7.07 15.62
C PRO A 111 -2.11 -6.70 15.42
N ALA A 112 -1.87 -5.42 15.18
CA ALA A 112 -0.54 -4.83 15.09
C ALA A 112 -0.47 -3.55 15.93
N THR A 113 0.72 -3.24 16.43
CA THR A 113 0.96 -2.07 17.29
C THR A 113 2.07 -1.21 16.70
N THR A 114 1.90 0.12 16.75
CA THR A 114 2.86 1.09 16.23
C THR A 114 2.80 2.41 16.99
N ASP A 115 3.90 3.16 16.96
CA ASP A 115 4.05 4.54 17.43
C ASP A 115 4.18 5.55 16.28
N ARG A 116 3.94 5.11 15.04
CA ARG A 116 4.03 5.95 13.84
C ARG A 116 2.74 6.71 13.58
N ASP A 117 2.89 7.89 12.97
CA ASP A 117 1.77 8.74 12.55
C ASP A 117 1.09 8.26 11.26
N LEU A 118 1.86 7.67 10.34
CA LEU A 118 1.35 7.03 9.12
C LEU A 118 1.27 5.52 9.32
N ILE A 119 0.06 4.98 9.20
CA ILE A 119 -0.25 3.56 9.31
C ILE A 119 -0.71 3.05 7.94
N GLU A 120 0.17 2.32 7.28
CA GLU A 120 -0.12 1.60 6.04
C GLU A 120 -0.55 0.16 6.37
N PHE A 121 -1.65 -0.29 5.77
CA PHE A 121 -2.16 -1.64 5.96
C PHE A 121 -2.90 -2.10 4.71
N GLY A 122 -3.04 -3.40 4.56
CA GLY A 122 -3.75 -4.00 3.44
C GLY A 122 -3.95 -5.47 3.69
N PRO A 123 -4.43 -6.22 2.69
CA PRO A 123 -4.53 -7.65 2.81
C PRO A 123 -3.23 -8.32 3.29
N PRO A 124 -3.31 -9.28 4.22
CA PRO A 124 -2.12 -9.96 4.72
C PRO A 124 -1.44 -10.76 3.61
N ASN A 125 -0.14 -11.02 3.80
CA ASN A 125 0.70 -11.81 2.87
C ASN A 125 0.78 -11.32 1.42
N GLN A 126 0.35 -10.09 1.13
CA GLN A 126 0.46 -9.53 -0.21
C GLN A 126 1.85 -8.95 -0.52
N VAL A 127 2.19 -8.90 -1.81
CA VAL A 127 3.30 -8.12 -2.37
C VAL A 127 2.86 -7.47 -3.69
N ILE A 128 3.29 -6.23 -3.90
CA ILE A 128 3.06 -5.52 -5.16
C ILE A 128 4.17 -5.91 -6.13
N ILE A 129 3.79 -6.32 -7.34
CA ILE A 129 4.70 -6.64 -8.42
C ILE A 129 4.42 -5.69 -9.56
N SER A 130 5.47 -5.06 -10.09
CA SER A 130 5.39 -4.21 -11.27
C SER A 130 6.34 -4.73 -12.33
N VAL A 131 5.81 -5.03 -13.50
CA VAL A 131 6.55 -5.54 -14.66
C VAL A 131 6.61 -4.46 -15.72
N THR A 132 7.82 -4.10 -16.14
CA THR A 132 8.11 -3.11 -17.18
C THR A 132 8.93 -3.79 -18.26
N PRO A 133 8.40 -4.00 -19.48
CA PRO A 133 9.19 -4.53 -20.58
C PRO A 133 10.23 -3.51 -21.04
N ASP A 134 11.49 -3.94 -21.07
CA ASP A 134 12.60 -3.15 -21.57
C ASP A 134 12.98 -3.62 -22.99
N ALA A 135 12.77 -2.74 -23.96
CA ALA A 135 13.09 -3.00 -25.37
C ALA A 135 14.43 -2.37 -25.81
N THR A 136 15.30 -1.96 -24.88
CA THR A 136 16.58 -1.31 -25.19
C THR A 136 17.49 -2.15 -26.09
N LEU A 137 17.39 -3.49 -26.02
CA LEU A 137 18.18 -4.41 -26.85
C LEU A 137 17.48 -4.82 -28.17
N ILE A 138 16.30 -4.27 -28.47
CA ILE A 138 15.56 -4.56 -29.71
C ILE A 138 15.99 -3.61 -30.83
N ASP A 139 16.37 -4.18 -31.98
CA ASP A 139 16.64 -3.40 -33.19
C ASP A 139 15.33 -3.09 -33.94
N PHE A 140 14.75 -1.92 -33.65
CA PHE A 140 13.55 -1.44 -34.31
C PHE A 140 13.73 -1.03 -35.80
N ASN A 141 14.94 -1.09 -36.35
CA ASN A 141 15.10 -1.01 -37.81
C ASN A 141 14.60 -2.29 -38.49
N GLN A 142 14.77 -3.43 -37.81
CA GLN A 142 14.35 -4.76 -38.27
C GLN A 142 12.96 -5.13 -37.76
N VAL A 143 12.56 -4.63 -36.59
CA VAL A 143 11.27 -4.91 -35.96
C VAL A 143 10.35 -3.69 -36.05
N ARG A 144 9.11 -3.87 -36.52
CA ARG A 144 8.11 -2.80 -36.55
C ARG A 144 7.40 -2.64 -35.21
N ILE A 145 7.02 -3.75 -34.61
CA ILE A 145 6.25 -3.82 -33.37
C ILE A 145 6.71 -5.05 -32.59
N VAL A 146 6.85 -4.90 -31.26
CA VAL A 146 6.94 -6.03 -30.33
C VAL A 146 5.65 -6.06 -29.51
N LYS A 147 4.98 -7.20 -29.52
CA LYS A 147 3.89 -7.48 -28.58
C LYS A 147 4.42 -8.37 -27.47
N VAL A 148 4.15 -8.02 -26.21
CA VAL A 148 4.51 -8.81 -25.04
C VAL A 148 3.24 -9.17 -24.30
N ASP A 149 2.87 -10.45 -24.30
CA ASP A 149 1.82 -10.97 -23.44
C ASP A 149 2.45 -11.40 -22.12
N VAL A 150 1.92 -10.90 -21.00
CA VAL A 150 2.32 -11.33 -19.65
C VAL A 150 1.11 -11.91 -18.93
N ALA A 151 1.34 -12.92 -18.09
CA ALA A 151 0.32 -13.55 -17.29
C ALA A 151 0.83 -13.94 -15.91
N TYR A 152 0.04 -13.66 -14.89
CA TYR A 152 0.28 -14.10 -13.52
C TYR A 152 -0.86 -15.01 -13.10
N LYS A 153 -0.50 -16.19 -12.56
CA LYS A 153 -1.46 -17.18 -12.11
C LYS A 153 -1.11 -17.63 -10.70
N ASP A 154 -2.09 -17.54 -9.81
CA ASP A 154 -2.03 -18.11 -8.48
C ASP A 154 -3.35 -18.80 -8.16
N GLU A 155 -3.43 -20.09 -8.50
CA GLU A 155 -4.63 -20.91 -8.34
C GLU A 155 -5.09 -21.01 -6.88
N ALA A 156 -4.14 -21.04 -5.93
CA ALA A 156 -4.46 -21.15 -4.50
C ALA A 156 -5.26 -19.93 -4.00
N ASN A 157 -5.06 -18.78 -4.64
CA ASN A 157 -5.73 -17.53 -4.31
C ASN A 157 -6.75 -17.09 -5.38
N ASN A 158 -7.09 -17.97 -6.33
CA ASN A 158 -8.02 -17.72 -7.45
C ASN A 158 -7.63 -16.49 -8.30
N ILE A 159 -6.33 -16.31 -8.55
CA ILE A 159 -5.82 -15.21 -9.39
C ILE A 159 -5.41 -15.75 -10.76
N ASP A 160 -5.99 -15.16 -11.81
CA ASP A 160 -5.55 -15.31 -13.20
C ASP A 160 -5.64 -13.94 -13.86
N MET A 161 -4.48 -13.31 -14.04
CA MET A 161 -4.37 -11.98 -14.62
C MET A 161 -3.49 -12.03 -15.86
N LYS A 162 -3.89 -11.26 -16.89
CA LYS A 162 -3.18 -11.16 -18.15
C LYS A 162 -3.08 -9.70 -18.55
N HIS A 163 -1.97 -9.34 -19.17
CA HIS A 163 -1.75 -8.01 -19.71
C HIS A 163 -0.99 -8.09 -21.03
N GLU A 164 -1.21 -7.11 -21.90
CA GLU A 164 -0.54 -7.02 -23.19
C GLU A 164 0.17 -5.66 -23.29
N PHE A 165 1.43 -5.70 -23.68
CA PHE A 165 2.20 -4.51 -24.04
C PHE A 165 2.42 -4.47 -25.56
N LEU A 166 2.34 -3.28 -26.14
CA LEU A 166 2.73 -3.01 -27.52
C LEU A 166 3.86 -1.99 -27.54
N LEU A 167 5.05 -2.44 -27.93
CA LEU A 167 6.27 -1.63 -27.95
C LEU A 167 6.60 -1.25 -29.40
N LYS A 168 6.91 0.03 -29.60
CA LYS A 168 7.24 0.64 -30.90
C LYS A 168 8.45 1.55 -30.73
N ALA A 169 9.18 1.77 -31.83
CA ALA A 169 10.30 2.70 -31.84
C ALA A 169 9.87 4.10 -31.36
N GLY A 170 10.68 4.73 -30.51
CA GLY A 170 10.45 6.11 -30.06
C GLY A 170 9.39 6.29 -28.97
N ALA A 171 8.92 5.22 -28.32
CA ALA A 171 8.10 5.35 -27.11
C ALA A 171 8.88 6.09 -26.01
N THR A 172 8.32 7.20 -25.51
CA THR A 172 8.97 8.06 -24.48
C THR A 172 8.70 7.58 -23.05
N THR A 173 7.79 6.64 -22.88
CA THR A 173 7.41 6.10 -21.57
C THR A 173 7.29 4.59 -21.69
N ALA A 174 8.04 3.86 -20.87
CA ALA A 174 7.92 2.42 -20.78
C ALA A 174 6.59 2.09 -20.10
N PRO A 175 5.70 1.30 -20.73
CA PRO A 175 4.49 0.87 -20.07
C PRO A 175 4.83 -0.11 -18.94
N SER A 176 4.05 -0.09 -17.86
CA SER A 176 4.20 -1.04 -16.77
C SER A 176 2.86 -1.70 -16.45
N TRP A 177 2.94 -2.93 -15.94
CA TRP A 177 1.80 -3.67 -15.42
C TRP A 177 2.04 -3.97 -13.95
N THR A 178 1.22 -3.37 -13.10
CA THR A 178 1.30 -3.56 -11.64
C THR A 178 0.14 -4.41 -11.16
N PHE A 179 0.43 -5.39 -10.31
CA PHE A 179 -0.56 -6.26 -9.69
C PHE A 179 -0.16 -6.69 -8.28
N TYR A 180 -1.11 -7.23 -7.52
CA TYR A 180 -0.89 -7.72 -6.16
C TYR A 180 -0.84 -9.25 -6.16
N ALA A 181 0.30 -9.82 -5.77
CA ALA A 181 0.42 -11.25 -5.47
C ALA A 181 -0.01 -11.50 -4.01
N ARG A 182 -0.72 -12.61 -3.77
CA ARG A 182 -1.25 -13.00 -2.45
C ARG A 182 -0.33 -13.93 -1.67
N ASP A 183 0.79 -14.29 -2.27
CA ASP A 183 1.84 -15.09 -1.69
C ASP A 183 3.18 -14.42 -2.01
N ARG A 184 3.91 -14.01 -0.98
CA ARG A 184 5.23 -13.38 -1.12
C ARG A 184 6.27 -14.28 -1.79
N GLY A 185 6.07 -15.59 -1.78
CA GLY A 185 6.90 -16.56 -2.50
C GLY A 185 6.51 -16.74 -3.97
N LYS A 186 5.33 -16.27 -4.40
CA LYS A 186 4.85 -16.38 -5.79
C LYS A 186 4.93 -15.05 -6.51
N THR A 187 6.15 -14.65 -6.85
CA THR A 187 6.41 -13.41 -7.61
C THR A 187 6.66 -13.64 -9.09
N SER A 188 6.82 -14.88 -9.52
CA SER A 188 7.04 -15.21 -10.93
C SER A 188 5.77 -15.07 -11.77
N TYR A 189 5.93 -14.60 -12.99
CA TYR A 189 4.91 -14.52 -14.03
C TYR A 189 5.42 -15.18 -15.31
N THR A 190 4.51 -15.54 -16.20
CA THR A 190 4.85 -16.02 -17.54
C THR A 190 4.75 -14.89 -18.54
N TYR A 191 5.59 -14.93 -19.56
CA TYR A 191 5.54 -13.98 -20.67
C TYR A 191 5.81 -14.67 -22.01
N ALA A 192 5.27 -14.12 -23.08
CA ALA A 192 5.58 -14.51 -24.45
C ALA A 192 5.71 -13.25 -25.31
N THR A 193 6.63 -13.26 -26.26
CA THR A 193 6.90 -12.13 -27.15
C THR A 193 6.57 -12.51 -28.59
N THR A 194 5.92 -11.58 -29.30
CA THR A 194 5.65 -11.67 -30.73
C THR A 194 6.28 -10.47 -31.42
N PHE A 195 7.20 -10.73 -32.35
CA PHE A 195 7.90 -9.75 -33.15
C PHE A 195 7.26 -9.66 -34.52
N TYR A 196 6.85 -8.46 -34.91
CA TYR A 196 6.38 -8.15 -36.27
C TYR A 196 7.54 -7.53 -37.05
N MET A 197 8.18 -8.33 -37.90
CA MET A 197 9.39 -7.93 -38.63
C MET A 197 9.06 -6.96 -39.77
N GLY A 198 10.02 -6.11 -40.12
CA GLY A 198 9.94 -5.12 -41.19
C GLY A 198 10.11 -5.67 -42.60
N THR A 199 10.04 -6.99 -42.79
CA THR A 199 10.07 -7.65 -44.10
C THR A 199 8.82 -7.33 -44.92
N THR A 200 8.86 -7.58 -46.24
CA THR A 200 7.70 -7.41 -47.13
C THR A 200 7.46 -8.73 -47.88
N PRO A 201 6.38 -9.47 -47.58
CA PRO A 201 5.38 -9.21 -46.53
C PRO A 201 5.97 -9.33 -45.11
N PRO A 202 5.35 -8.72 -44.09
CA PRO A 202 5.83 -8.82 -42.71
C PRO A 202 5.85 -10.27 -42.23
N THR A 203 6.99 -10.69 -41.71
CA THR A 203 7.15 -11.98 -41.06
C THR A 203 6.85 -11.82 -39.57
N VAL A 204 6.14 -12.79 -38.98
CA VAL A 204 5.87 -12.84 -37.54
C VAL A 204 6.77 -13.89 -36.90
N VAL A 205 7.51 -13.49 -35.87
CA VAL A 205 8.36 -14.40 -35.09
C VAL A 205 7.86 -14.41 -33.65
N GLN A 206 7.61 -15.60 -33.10
CA GLN A 206 7.13 -15.77 -31.73
C GLN A 206 8.19 -16.47 -30.89
N SER A 207 8.45 -15.94 -29.70
CA SER A 207 9.21 -16.67 -28.69
C SER A 207 8.26 -17.59 -27.92
N PRO A 208 8.73 -18.79 -27.51
CA PRO A 208 7.96 -19.64 -26.63
C PRO A 208 7.70 -18.93 -25.28
N PRO A 209 6.61 -19.28 -24.58
CA PRO A 209 6.37 -18.76 -23.24
C PRO A 209 7.54 -19.08 -22.29
N ALA A 210 7.96 -18.09 -21.53
CA ALA A 210 9.01 -18.20 -20.52
C ALA A 210 8.51 -17.66 -19.17
N THR A 211 9.19 -18.02 -18.08
CA THR A 211 8.89 -17.53 -16.74
C THR A 211 9.96 -16.53 -16.32
N SER A 212 9.55 -15.42 -15.70
CA SER A 212 10.46 -14.47 -15.05
C SER A 212 9.88 -14.01 -13.72
N SER A 213 10.73 -13.47 -12.85
CA SER A 213 10.37 -12.72 -11.65
C SER A 213 10.93 -11.30 -11.67
N ASP A 214 11.51 -10.88 -12.80
CA ASP A 214 12.16 -9.59 -12.93
C ASP A 214 11.13 -8.47 -13.05
N THR A 215 11.38 -7.36 -12.38
CA THR A 215 10.56 -6.15 -12.52
C THR A 215 10.83 -5.44 -13.84
N ASP A 216 12.08 -5.45 -14.29
CA ASP A 216 12.50 -4.96 -15.60
C ASP A 216 12.72 -6.16 -16.52
N LEU A 217 11.73 -6.44 -17.38
CA LEU A 217 11.76 -7.59 -18.28
C LEU A 217 12.59 -7.23 -19.52
N ILE A 218 13.87 -7.58 -19.51
CA ILE A 218 14.77 -7.34 -20.64
C ILE A 218 14.37 -8.21 -21.84
N LEU A 219 13.95 -7.58 -22.93
CA LEU A 219 13.59 -8.26 -24.17
C LEU A 219 14.81 -8.40 -25.07
N MET A 220 15.00 -9.59 -25.62
CA MET A 220 16.05 -9.89 -26.59
C MET A 220 15.47 -10.01 -27.99
N MET A 221 16.29 -9.74 -29.00
CA MET A 221 15.93 -10.01 -30.39
C MET A 221 15.59 -11.49 -30.59
N PRO A 222 14.61 -11.82 -31.43
CA PRO A 222 14.33 -13.21 -31.77
C PRO A 222 15.53 -13.82 -32.51
N SER A 223 15.86 -15.06 -32.15
CA SER A 223 16.91 -15.87 -32.79
C SER A 223 16.51 -16.35 -34.19
#